data_AF-A0A6P0WJW3-F1
#
_entry.id   AF-A0A6P0WJW3-F1
#
_cell.length_a   1.000
_cell.length_b   1.000
_cell.length_c   1.000
_cell.angle_alpha   90.00
_cell.angle_beta   90.00
_cell.angle_gamma   90.00
#
_symmetry.space_group_name_H-M   'P 1'
#
loop_
_entity.id
_entity.type
_entity.pdbx_description
1 polymer ?
#
loop_
_entity_poly.entity_id
_entity_poly.type
_entity_poly.pdbx_seq_one_letter_code
_entity_poly.pdbx_strand_id
1 'polypeptide(L)' 'MHPIELLSKPQWSYSRLSFFLGVSETEVRRWNCQTKKTRRNPSRTAQILAAVIDKHPEVVKTIANLDVLYD' A
#
# COMPACT_ATOMS: atom_id res chain seq x y z
N MET A 1 -9.59 -7.49 0.01
CA MET A 1 -9.40 -6.06 0.32
C MET A 1 -8.66 -5.42 -0.84
N HIS A 2 -9.13 -4.26 -1.31
CA HIS A 2 -8.41 -3.52 -2.35
C HIS A 2 -7.32 -2.65 -1.68
N PRO A 3 -6.04 -2.69 -2.09
CA PRO A 3 -4.96 -1.93 -1.44
C PRO A 3 -5.21 -0.44 -1.23
N ILE A 4 -5.96 0.20 -2.13
CA ILE A 4 -6.37 1.61 -1.98
C ILE A 4 -7.26 1.86 -0.77
N GLU A 5 -8.01 0.88 -0.30
CA GLU A 5 -8.84 1.02 0.89
C GLU A 5 -7.99 1.40 2.12
N LEU A 6 -6.70 1.06 2.14
CA LEU A 6 -5.77 1.49 3.19
C LEU A 6 -5.56 3.01 3.20
N LEU A 7 -5.67 3.71 2.06
CA LEU A 7 -5.56 5.18 1.98
C LEU A 7 -6.67 5.90 2.76
N SER A 8 -7.76 5.22 3.13
CA SER A 8 -8.79 5.78 3.99
C SER A 8 -8.31 5.99 5.44
N LYS A 9 -7.20 5.35 5.85
CA LYS A 9 -6.66 5.47 7.20
C LYS A 9 -5.50 6.48 7.22
N PRO A 10 -5.40 7.32 8.26
CA PRO A 10 -4.51 8.48 8.28
C PRO A 10 -3.02 8.14 8.22
N GLN A 11 -2.61 6.92 8.59
CA GLN A 11 -1.20 6.53 8.52
C GLN A 11 -0.70 6.14 7.12
N TRP A 12 -1.58 6.07 6.11
CA TRP A 12 -1.23 5.61 4.76
C TRP A 12 -1.16 6.76 3.76
N SER A 13 -0.11 6.72 2.95
CA SER A 13 0.08 7.57 1.77
C SER A 13 0.41 6.67 0.58
N TYR A 14 0.36 7.23 -0.64
CA TYR A 14 0.79 6.50 -1.84
C TYR A 14 2.22 5.99 -1.71
N SER A 15 3.13 6.82 -1.20
CA SER A 15 4.53 6.46 -0.97
C SER A 15 4.69 5.30 0.02
N ARG A 16 3.96 5.32 1.15
CA ARG A 16 3.98 4.19 2.10
C ARG A 16 3.42 2.92 1.48
N LEU A 17 2.31 3.00 0.75
CA LEU A 17 1.77 1.83 0.07
C LEU A 17 2.74 1.27 -0.97
N SER A 18 3.43 2.12 -1.74
CA SER A 18 4.44 1.65 -2.69
C SER A 18 5.58 0.89 -2.02
N PHE A 19 6.07 1.41 -0.89
CA PHE A 19 7.13 0.78 -0.11
C PHE A 19 6.69 -0.58 0.43
N PHE A 20 5.56 -0.63 1.16
CA PHE A 20 5.09 -1.85 1.81
C PHE A 20 4.60 -2.93 0.83
N LEU A 21 4.11 -2.53 -0.34
CA LEU A 21 3.61 -3.47 -1.36
C LEU A 21 4.68 -3.82 -2.41
N GLY A 22 5.87 -3.23 -2.35
CA GLY A 22 6.96 -3.48 -3.28
C GLY A 22 6.65 -3.09 -4.73
N VAL A 23 5.85 -2.03 -4.92
CA VAL A 23 5.47 -1.52 -6.25
C VAL A 23 5.84 -0.05 -6.37
N SER A 24 5.83 0.51 -7.58
CA SER A 24 6.05 1.95 -7.76
C SER A 24 4.87 2.79 -7.27
N GLU A 25 5.13 4.01 -6.77
CA GLU A 25 4.06 4.94 -6.38
C GLU A 25 3.11 5.26 -7.55
N THR A 26 3.65 5.36 -8.77
CA THR A 26 2.87 5.53 -9.99
C THR A 26 1.86 4.40 -10.20
N GLU A 27 2.25 3.16 -9.88
CA GLU A 27 1.36 2.00 -9.97
C GLU A 27 0.23 2.06 -8.93
N VAL A 28 0.54 2.44 -7.69
CA VAL A 28 -0.47 2.65 -6.65
C VAL A 28 -1.47 3.74 -7.06
N ARG A 29 -0.98 4.85 -7.63
CA ARG A 29 -1.84 5.93 -8.15
C ARG A 29 -2.76 5.45 -9.28
N ARG A 30 -2.27 4.56 -10.16
CA ARG A 30 -3.07 3.97 -11.25
C ARG A 30 -4.23 3.11 -10.75
N TRP A 31 -4.09 2.49 -9.59
CA TRP A 31 -5.21 1.77 -8.98
C TRP A 31 -6.35 2.72 -8.58
N ASN A 32 -6.05 4.01 -8.31
CA ASN A 32 -7.01 5.03 -7.87
C ASN A 32 -7.51 5.91 -9.02
N CYS A 33 -7.10 5.61 -10.25
CA CYS A 33 -7.50 6.40 -11.40
C CYS A 33 -9.02 6.26 -11.64
N GLN A 34 -9.69 7.41 -11.71
CA GLN A 34 -11.12 7.51 -12.03
C GLN A 34 -11.41 7.12 -13.50
N THR A 35 -10.40 7.22 -14.37
CA THR A 35 -10.55 6.93 -15.79
C THR A 35 -10.39 5.43 -16.07
N LYS A 36 -11.45 4.77 -16.57
CA LYS A 36 -11.45 3.33 -16.92
C LYS A 36 -10.33 2.92 -17.89
N LYS A 37 -9.84 3.84 -18.74
CA LYS A 37 -8.79 3.57 -19.74
C LYS A 37 -7.39 3.39 -19.14
N THR A 38 -7.12 3.94 -17.96
CA THR A 38 -5.80 3.91 -17.31
C THR A 38 -5.79 3.16 -15.99
N ARG A 39 -6.98 2.81 -15.47
CA ARG A 39 -7.15 2.01 -14.26
C ARG A 39 -6.51 0.63 -14.45
N ARG A 40 -5.49 0.35 -13.63
CA ARG A 40 -4.95 -1.01 -13.49
C ARG A 40 -5.51 -1.62 -12.22
N ASN A 41 -5.70 -2.94 -12.25
CA ASN A 41 -6.02 -3.68 -11.04
C ASN A 41 -4.72 -4.05 -10.30
N PRO A 42 -4.73 -4.01 -8.97
CA PRO A 42 -3.62 -4.48 -8.17
C PRO A 42 -3.42 -5.98 -8.36
N SER A 43 -2.16 -6.42 -8.36
CA SER A 43 -1.81 -7.84 -8.42
C SER A 43 -2.42 -8.61 -7.24
N ARG A 44 -2.59 -9.93 -7.39
CA ARG A 44 -3.09 -10.78 -6.30
C ARG A 44 -2.20 -10.70 -5.06
N THR A 45 -0.88 -10.62 -5.25
CA THR A 45 0.09 -10.43 -4.17
C THR A 45 -0.15 -9.12 -3.43
N ALA A 46 -0.34 -7.99 -4.14
CA ALA A 46 -0.62 -6.71 -3.50
C ALA A 46 -1.94 -6.73 -2.70
N GLN A 47 -2.96 -7.43 -3.20
CA GLN A 47 -4.23 -7.60 -2.48
C GLN A 47 -4.06 -8.44 -1.20
N ILE A 48 -3.27 -9.51 -1.25
CA ILE A 48 -2.95 -10.35 -0.08
C ILE A 48 -2.17 -9.54 0.96
N LEU A 49 -1.12 -8.83 0.53
CA LEU A 49 -0.32 -7.99 1.41
C LEU A 49 -1.17 -6.91 2.08
N ALA A 50 -2.03 -6.23 1.32
CA ALA A 50 -2.94 -5.25 1.89
C ALA A 50 -3.88 -5.85 2.95
N ALA A 51 -4.40 -7.05 2.71
CA ALA A 51 -5.24 -7.75 3.68
C ALA A 51 -4.47 -8.19 4.93
N VAL A 52 -3.20 -8.59 4.80
CA VAL A 52 -2.34 -8.92 5.95
C VAL A 52 -2.06 -7.66 6.78
N ILE A 53 -1.68 -6.57 6.12
CA ILE A 53 -1.43 -5.27 6.75
C ILE A 53 -2.67 -4.76 7.51
N ASP A 54 -3.85 -4.92 6.92
CA ASP A 54 -5.12 -4.52 7.53
C ASP A 54 -5.44 -5.30 8.81
N LYS A 55 -5.15 -6.60 8.79
CA LYS A 55 -5.33 -7.49 9.95
C LYS A 55 -4.25 -7.33 11.02
N HIS A 56 -3.04 -6.97 10.60
CA HIS A 56 -1.84 -6.94 11.44
C HIS A 56 -1.13 -5.58 11.36
N PRO A 57 -1.75 -4.50 11.86
CA PRO A 57 -1.15 -3.16 11.83
C PRO A 57 0.16 -3.05 12.64
N GLU A 58 0.42 -3.97 13.57
CA GLU A 58 1.67 -4.11 14.31
C GLU A 58 2.89 -4.38 13.42
N VAL A 59 2.69 -5.05 12.28
CA VAL A 59 3.75 -5.32 11.28
C VAL A 59 4.22 -4.00 10.66
N VAL A 60 3.32 -3.05 10.46
CA VAL A 60 3.65 -1.71 9.93
C VAL A 60 4.47 -0.93 10.94
N LYS A 61 4.11 -1.01 12.24
CA LYS A 61 4.85 -0.33 13.32
C LYS A 61 6.27 -0.87 13.46
N THR A 62 6.44 -2.19 13.40
CA THR A 62 7.76 -2.82 13.50
C THR A 62 8.65 -2.47 12.31
N ILE A 63 8.11 -2.50 11.08
CA ILE A 63 8.87 -2.07 9.89
C ILE A 63 9.20 -0.58 9.95
N ALA A 64 8.28 0.28 10.38
CA ALA A 64 8.54 1.71 10.53
C ALA A 64 9.65 2.00 11.56
N ASN A 65 9.71 1.22 12.65
CA ASN A 65 10.78 1.35 13.64
C ASN A 65 12.14 0.87 13.12
N LEU A 66 12.16 -0.09 12.19
CA LEU A 66 13.39 -0.55 11.55
C LEU A 66 13.93 0.49 10.56
N ASP A 67 13.06 1.16 9.80
CA ASP A 67 13.45 2.22 8.86
C ASP A 67 14.23 3.35 9.58
N VAL A 68 13.76 3.74 10.77
CA VAL A 68 14.41 4.76 11.63
C VAL A 68 15.77 4.34 12.17
N LEU A 69 16.07 3.03 12.22
CA LEU A 69 17.35 2.51 12.73
C LEU A 69 18.44 2.42 11.66
N TYR A 70 18.09 2.56 10.38
CA TYR A 70 19.02 2.47 9.26
C TYR A 70 19.22 3.80 8.50
N ASP A 71 18.61 4.89 8.99
CA ASP A 71 18.91 6.29 8.65
C ASP A 71 19.91 6.91 9.64
#